data_AF-A0A820MY15-F1
#
_entry.id   AF-A0A820MY15-F1
#
_cell.length_a   1.000
_cell.length_b   1.000
_cell.length_c   1.000
_cell.angle_alpha   90.00
_cell.angle_beta   90.00
_cell.angle_gamma   90.00
#
_symmetry.space_group_name_H-M   'P 1'
#
loop_
_entity.id
_entity.type
_entity.pdbx_description
1 polymer ?
#
loop_
_entity_poly.entity_id
_entity_poly.type
_entity_poly.pdbx_seq_one_letter_code
_entity_poly.pdbx_strand_id
1 'polypeptide(L)'
;MGIHNLIYFPSTEDTQQIFIDFPNEIISYVEYLSEFREGRCHIYSYPSLISYYGDIKNSFPDGLFQYVRVVSLCDDSPFEHEFFIQIQKSFPFLEQLCLINHKSQNRKQSYELNNDNQNLSPIEYLFLNEINLFSAHNDYVEQFLLNTKTSLVNNVSLYINYKSLE
;
A
#
# COMPACT_ATOMS: atom_id res chain seq x y z
N MET A 1 36.77 14.99 14.71
CA MET A 1 35.96 13.92 15.33
C MET A 1 34.55 14.46 15.47
N GLY A 2 33.67 14.14 14.52
CA GLY A 2 32.29 14.59 14.53
C GLY A 2 31.49 13.76 15.53
N ILE A 3 30.85 14.42 16.49
CA ILE A 3 29.86 13.79 17.36
C ILE A 3 28.65 13.53 16.47
N HIS A 4 28.55 12.32 15.94
CA HIS A 4 27.27 11.84 15.42
C HIS A 4 26.34 11.73 16.63
N ASN A 5 25.45 12.72 16.77
CA ASN A 5 24.27 12.57 17.62
C ASN A 5 23.45 11.41 17.02
N LEU A 6 23.72 10.20 17.48
CA LEU A 6 22.86 9.04 17.26
C LEU A 6 21.56 9.34 17.99
N ILE A 7 20.59 9.91 17.28
CA ILE A 7 19.21 9.96 17.75
C ILE A 7 18.77 8.50 17.83
N TYR A 8 18.67 7.98 19.05
CA TYR A 8 18.15 6.64 19.29
C TYR A 8 16.64 6.68 19.08
N PHE A 9 16.20 6.22 17.91
CA PHE A 9 14.78 5.95 17.68
C PHE A 9 14.46 4.58 18.28
N PRO A 10 13.37 4.43 19.05
CA PRO A 10 12.97 3.14 19.58
C PRO A 10 12.73 2.17 18.42
N SER A 11 13.20 0.93 18.57
CA SER A 11 12.90 -0.11 17.59
C SER A 11 11.41 -0.50 17.63
N THR A 12 10.99 -1.31 16.67
CA THR A 12 9.66 -1.95 16.71
C THR A 12 9.48 -2.73 18.01
N GLU A 13 10.48 -3.50 18.41
CA GLU A 13 10.46 -4.31 19.63
C GLU A 13 10.41 -3.44 20.90
N ASP A 14 11.20 -2.36 20.94
CA ASP A 14 11.16 -1.39 22.04
C ASP A 14 9.74 -0.82 22.20
N THR A 15 9.09 -0.52 21.08
CA THR A 15 7.73 0.03 21.07
C THR A 15 6.71 -1.01 21.54
N GLN A 16 6.78 -2.25 21.06
CA GLN A 16 5.85 -3.31 21.48
C GLN A 16 5.97 -3.63 22.97
N GLN A 17 7.19 -3.60 23.53
CA GLN A 17 7.40 -3.86 24.96
C GLN A 17 6.72 -2.85 25.88
N ILE A 18 6.50 -1.62 25.42
CA ILE A 18 5.75 -0.60 26.19
C ILE A 18 4.30 -1.05 26.44
N PHE A 19 3.75 -1.88 25.56
CA PHE A 19 2.36 -2.32 25.61
C PHE A 19 2.19 -3.80 25.99
N ILE A 20 3.19 -4.41 26.64
CA ILE A 20 3.13 -5.83 27.00
C ILE A 20 1.94 -6.18 27.92
N ASP A 21 1.52 -5.23 28.77
CA ASP A 21 0.37 -5.40 29.67
C ASP A 21 -0.96 -4.94 29.03
N PHE A 22 -0.95 -4.53 27.76
CA PHE A 22 -2.17 -4.13 27.07
C PHE A 22 -3.00 -5.37 26.70
N PRO A 23 -4.32 -5.36 26.90
CA PRO A 23 -5.16 -6.55 26.74
C PRO A 23 -5.25 -7.05 25.30
N ASN A 24 -5.00 -6.17 24.33
CA ASN A 24 -4.95 -6.51 22.91
C ASN A 24 -3.50 -6.54 22.46
N GLU A 25 -3.18 -7.44 21.53
CA GLU A 25 -1.90 -7.44 20.85
C GLU A 25 -1.66 -6.07 20.18
N ILE A 26 -0.47 -5.51 20.37
CA ILE A 26 -0.08 -4.25 19.74
C ILE A 26 0.90 -4.55 18.61
N ILE A 27 0.50 -4.15 17.40
CA ILE A 27 1.37 -4.15 16.23
C ILE A 27 1.97 -2.76 16.11
N SER A 28 3.29 -2.70 16.01
CA SER A 28 3.98 -1.46 15.67
C SER A 28 5.01 -1.67 14.59
N TYR A 29 5.33 -0.60 13.88
CA TYR A 29 6.52 -0.54 13.04
C TYR A 29 7.01 0.90 12.94
N VAL A 30 8.30 1.04 12.68
CA VAL A 30 8.93 2.35 12.48
C VAL A 30 9.29 2.50 11.01
N GLU A 31 8.78 3.56 10.41
CA GLU A 31 9.15 4.01 9.09
C GLU A 31 10.18 5.15 9.20
N TYR A 32 11.25 5.08 8.41
CA TYR A 32 12.20 6.20 8.30
C TYR A 32 11.96 6.98 7.02
N LEU A 33 11.59 8.25 7.18
CA LEU A 33 11.34 9.20 6.11
C LEU A 33 12.63 9.96 5.80
N SER A 34 13.44 9.41 4.91
CA SER A 34 14.78 9.95 4.59
C SER A 34 14.76 11.39 4.08
N GLU A 35 13.73 11.76 3.32
CA GLU A 35 13.54 13.12 2.78
C GLU A 35 13.41 14.17 3.90
N PHE A 36 12.65 13.84 4.94
CA PHE A 36 12.40 14.73 6.07
C PHE A 36 13.39 14.54 7.23
N ARG A 37 14.22 13.49 7.17
CA ARG A 37 15.06 13.03 8.30
C ARG A 37 14.24 12.76 9.56
N GLU A 38 13.04 12.24 9.38
CA GLU A 38 12.08 11.96 10.44
C GLU A 38 11.80 10.46 10.55
N GLY A 39 11.58 9.97 11.77
CA GLY A 39 11.07 8.62 12.02
C GLY A 39 9.58 8.71 12.36
N ARG A 40 8.76 7.91 11.69
CA ARG A 40 7.33 7.77 11.98
C ARG A 40 7.10 6.41 12.62
N CYS A 41 6.55 6.40 13.83
CA CYS A 41 6.14 5.17 14.49
C CYS A 41 4.64 4.97 14.29
N HIS A 42 4.28 3.79 13.78
CA HIS A 42 2.91 3.34 13.61
C HIS A 42 2.59 2.35 14.72
N ILE A 43 1.47 2.53 15.43
CA ILE A 43 1.07 1.71 16.56
C ILE A 43 -0.44 1.47 16.49
N TYR A 44 -0.85 0.21 16.50
CA TYR A 44 -2.26 -0.17 16.43
C TYR A 44 -2.55 -1.38 17.32
N SER A 45 -3.76 -1.44 17.88
CA SER A 45 -4.27 -2.66 18.50
C SER A 45 -4.66 -3.68 17.44
N TYR A 46 -4.55 -4.97 17.76
CA TYR A 46 -4.98 -6.08 16.94
C TYR A 46 -6.12 -6.86 17.62
N PRO A 47 -7.27 -7.06 16.95
CA PRO A 47 -7.59 -6.51 15.63
C PRO A 47 -7.85 -4.98 15.71
N SER A 48 -7.40 -4.26 14.68
CA SER A 48 -7.59 -2.81 14.61
C SER A 48 -8.99 -2.49 14.12
N LEU A 49 -9.74 -1.67 14.87
CA LEU A 49 -11.10 -1.25 14.51
C LEU A 49 -11.14 -0.02 13.58
N ILE A 50 -9.99 0.42 13.08
CA ILE A 50 -9.92 1.55 12.16
C ILE A 50 -10.60 1.18 10.84
N SER A 51 -11.39 2.09 10.29
CA SER A 51 -12.07 1.94 9.00
C SER A 51 -11.28 2.55 7.83
N TYR A 52 -10.34 3.45 8.13
CA TYR A 52 -9.50 4.15 7.16
C TYR A 52 -8.03 3.96 7.50
N TYR A 53 -7.21 3.67 6.49
CA TYR A 53 -5.75 3.63 6.59
C TYR A 53 -5.14 4.47 5.46
N GLY A 54 -4.63 5.66 5.82
CA GLY A 54 -4.03 6.59 4.87
C GLY A 54 -2.51 6.50 4.77
N ASP A 55 -1.97 7.09 3.71
CA ASP A 55 -0.54 7.32 3.48
C ASP A 55 0.33 6.06 3.56
N ILE A 56 -0.18 4.93 3.06
CA ILE A 56 0.58 3.68 3.00
C ILE A 56 1.66 3.80 1.92
N LYS A 57 2.88 3.43 2.29
CA LYS A 57 4.11 3.48 1.47
C LYS A 57 4.64 2.07 1.19
N ASN A 58 5.63 1.95 0.31
CA ASN A 58 6.32 0.69 0.01
C ASN A 58 7.01 0.07 1.24
N SER A 59 7.24 0.87 2.29
CA SER A 59 7.78 0.43 3.59
C SER A 59 6.78 -0.35 4.44
N PHE A 60 5.51 -0.45 4.02
CA PHE A 60 4.45 -1.10 4.75
C PHE A 60 4.79 -2.59 5.04
N PRO A 61 4.78 -3.02 6.32
CA PRO A 61 5.31 -4.32 6.72
C PRO A 61 4.31 -5.49 6.56
N ASP A 62 3.20 -5.30 5.84
CA ASP A 62 2.05 -6.22 5.79
C ASP A 62 1.26 -6.24 7.12
N GLY A 63 0.25 -7.09 7.23
CA GLY A 63 -0.61 -7.27 8.40
C GLY A 63 -2.08 -7.46 8.01
N LEU A 64 -2.90 -8.00 8.90
CA LEU A 64 -4.33 -8.21 8.62
C LEU A 64 -5.21 -7.11 9.23
N PHE A 65 -5.89 -6.34 8.39
CA PHE A 65 -6.73 -5.21 8.80
C PHE A 65 -8.18 -5.41 8.35
N GLN A 66 -8.86 -6.38 8.97
CA GLN A 66 -10.21 -6.82 8.56
C GLN A 66 -11.31 -5.76 8.70
N TYR A 67 -11.08 -4.67 9.43
CA TYR A 67 -12.06 -3.59 9.62
C TYR A 67 -11.80 -2.37 8.73
N VAL A 68 -10.63 -2.30 8.07
CA VAL A 68 -10.33 -1.23 7.12
C VAL A 68 -11.17 -1.42 5.86
N ARG A 69 -11.76 -0.33 5.39
CA ARG A 69 -12.60 -0.26 4.17
C ARG A 69 -12.03 0.72 3.16
N VAL A 70 -11.24 1.69 3.61
CA VAL A 70 -10.68 2.73 2.75
C VAL A 70 -9.17 2.78 2.96
N VAL A 71 -8.43 2.71 1.86
CA VAL A 71 -6.96 2.79 1.85
C VAL A 71 -6.50 3.91 0.93
N SER A 72 -5.52 4.69 1.39
CA SER A 72 -4.76 5.60 0.53
C SER A 72 -3.30 5.17 0.46
N LEU A 73 -2.79 5.05 -0.77
CA LEU A 73 -1.41 4.72 -1.10
C LEU A 73 -0.70 5.97 -1.63
N CYS A 74 0.43 6.34 -1.04
CA CYS A 74 1.20 7.50 -1.48
C CYS A 74 2.69 7.29 -1.21
N ASP A 75 3.51 7.26 -2.26
CA ASP A 75 4.95 7.09 -2.16
C ASP A 75 5.67 7.79 -3.33
N ASP A 76 6.92 8.18 -3.10
CA ASP A 76 7.83 8.74 -4.10
C ASP A 76 8.46 7.66 -4.98
N SER A 77 8.46 6.41 -4.49
CA SER A 77 8.90 5.23 -5.23
C SER A 77 7.71 4.54 -5.93
N PRO A 78 7.90 3.95 -7.14
CA PRO A 78 6.83 3.23 -7.81
C PRO A 78 6.26 2.08 -6.98
N PHE A 79 4.94 1.87 -7.04
CA PHE A 79 4.32 0.67 -6.49
C PHE A 79 4.32 -0.42 -7.56
N GLU A 80 5.00 -1.54 -7.30
CA GLU A 80 5.02 -2.67 -8.24
C GLU A 80 3.86 -3.63 -7.95
N HIS A 81 3.59 -4.57 -8.86
CA HIS A 81 2.47 -5.52 -8.77
C HIS A 81 2.40 -6.27 -7.45
N GLU A 82 3.57 -6.69 -6.93
CA GLU A 82 3.70 -7.43 -5.69
C GLU A 82 3.20 -6.64 -4.48
N PHE A 83 3.34 -5.31 -4.52
CA PHE A 83 2.79 -4.44 -3.48
C PHE A 83 1.27 -4.48 -3.48
N PHE A 84 0.62 -4.48 -4.64
CA PHE A 84 -0.85 -4.59 -4.70
C PHE A 84 -1.36 -5.97 -4.27
N ILE A 85 -0.58 -7.05 -4.47
CA ILE A 85 -0.88 -8.37 -3.87
C ILE A 85 -0.84 -8.27 -2.34
N GLN A 86 0.16 -7.57 -1.79
CA GLN A 86 0.26 -7.35 -0.35
C GLN A 86 -0.96 -6.57 0.16
N ILE A 87 -1.32 -5.46 -0.47
CA ILE A 87 -2.53 -4.67 -0.13
C ILE A 87 -3.79 -5.54 -0.15
N GLN A 88 -4.00 -6.36 -1.18
CA GLN A 88 -5.15 -7.27 -1.26
C GLN A 88 -5.23 -8.22 -0.05
N LYS A 89 -4.10 -8.79 0.36
CA LYS A 89 -4.03 -9.71 1.51
C LYS A 89 -4.24 -8.99 2.83
N SER A 90 -3.69 -7.79 2.97
CA SER A 90 -3.78 -7.02 4.19
C SER A 90 -5.18 -6.46 4.44
N PHE A 91 -5.91 -6.14 3.36
CA PHE A 91 -7.21 -5.47 3.40
C PHE A 91 -8.29 -6.29 2.66
N PRO A 92 -8.71 -7.46 3.19
CA PRO A 92 -9.59 -8.38 2.48
C PRO A 92 -10.99 -7.84 2.20
N PHE A 93 -11.40 -6.78 2.90
CA PHE A 93 -12.71 -6.11 2.76
C PHE A 93 -12.57 -4.68 2.24
N LEU A 94 -11.51 -4.40 1.47
CA LEU A 94 -11.27 -3.08 0.91
C LEU A 94 -12.41 -2.67 -0.03
N GLU A 95 -13.02 -1.52 0.22
CA GLU A 95 -14.11 -0.94 -0.57
C GLU A 95 -13.60 0.21 -1.46
N GLN A 96 -12.64 0.99 -0.97
CA GLN A 96 -12.13 2.16 -1.68
C GLN A 96 -10.60 2.21 -1.66
N LEU A 97 -10.00 2.39 -2.84
CA LEU A 97 -8.56 2.53 -3.01
C LEU A 97 -8.22 3.88 -3.65
N CYS A 98 -7.48 4.73 -2.94
CA CYS A 98 -6.92 5.95 -3.49
C CYS A 98 -5.41 5.77 -3.71
N LEU A 99 -4.93 6.08 -4.92
CA LEU A 99 -3.53 5.98 -5.29
C LEU A 99 -2.99 7.33 -5.75
N ILE A 100 -1.93 7.78 -5.09
CA ILE A 100 -1.18 8.99 -5.42
C ILE A 100 0.27 8.57 -5.68
N ASN A 101 0.63 8.44 -6.95
CA ASN A 101 2.00 8.10 -7.34
C ASN A 101 2.25 8.52 -8.79
N HIS A 102 3.12 9.50 -8.98
CA HIS A 102 3.43 10.05 -10.30
C HIS A 102 4.55 9.30 -11.03
N LYS A 103 5.16 8.29 -10.41
CA LYS A 103 6.22 7.49 -11.04
C LYS A 103 5.64 6.34 -11.84
N SER A 104 6.21 6.11 -13.01
CA SER A 104 5.98 4.89 -13.80
C SER A 104 6.46 3.66 -13.05
N GLN A 105 5.79 2.52 -13.24
CA GLN A 105 6.25 1.24 -12.73
C GLN A 105 7.53 0.84 -13.47
N ASN A 106 8.52 0.33 -12.74
CA ASN A 106 9.78 -0.10 -13.36
C ASN A 106 9.59 -1.43 -14.08
N ARG A 107 8.81 -2.33 -13.47
CA ARG A 107 8.48 -3.63 -14.05
C ARG A 107 7.22 -3.48 -14.88
N LYS A 108 7.33 -2.67 -15.94
CA LYS A 108 6.26 -2.54 -16.93
C LYS A 108 5.89 -3.92 -17.40
N GLN A 109 4.62 -4.23 -17.24
CA GLN A 109 4.06 -5.50 -17.62
C GLN A 109 3.77 -5.45 -19.12
N SER A 110 4.81 -5.26 -19.93
CA SER A 110 4.63 -5.29 -21.37
C SER A 110 4.03 -6.64 -21.74
N TYR A 111 2.99 -6.60 -22.57
CA TYR A 111 2.41 -7.77 -23.25
C TYR A 111 3.43 -8.57 -24.08
N GLU A 112 4.66 -8.05 -24.21
CA GLU A 112 5.79 -8.76 -24.77
C GLU A 112 6.23 -9.88 -23.81
N LEU A 113 5.55 -11.03 -23.94
CA LEU A 113 6.11 -12.38 -24.16
C LEU A 113 7.58 -12.62 -23.74
N ASN A 114 7.99 -12.14 -22.56
CA ASN A 114 9.13 -12.68 -21.87
C ASN A 114 8.60 -13.81 -21.00
N ASN A 115 9.07 -15.02 -21.27
CA ASN A 115 8.64 -16.28 -20.67
C ASN A 115 8.67 -16.31 -19.13
N ASP A 116 9.27 -15.30 -18.48
CA ASP A 116 9.38 -15.17 -17.03
C ASP A 116 8.16 -14.48 -16.37
N ASN A 117 7.30 -13.79 -17.14
CA ASN A 117 6.13 -13.05 -16.61
C ASN A 117 4.85 -13.90 -16.47
N GLN A 118 4.90 -15.20 -16.75
CA GLN A 118 3.70 -16.05 -16.83
C GLN A 118 3.04 -16.41 -15.49
N ASN A 119 3.60 -16.02 -14.33
CA ASN A 119 3.15 -16.53 -13.02
C ASN A 119 2.81 -15.46 -11.97
N LEU A 120 2.59 -14.20 -12.35
CA LEU A 120 2.07 -13.24 -11.36
C LEU A 120 0.62 -13.59 -11.04
N SER A 121 0.34 -13.86 -9.75
CA SER A 121 -1.00 -14.17 -9.30
C SER A 121 -1.95 -13.01 -9.63
N PRO A 122 -3.14 -13.30 -10.18
CA PRO A 122 -4.14 -12.28 -10.38
C PRO A 122 -4.57 -11.72 -9.01
N ILE A 123 -4.73 -10.40 -8.96
CA ILE A 123 -5.22 -9.69 -7.79
C ILE A 123 -6.74 -9.63 -7.91
N GLU A 124 -7.44 -10.04 -6.87
CA GLU A 124 -8.90 -10.03 -6.83
C GLU A 124 -9.38 -9.18 -5.65
N TYR A 125 -9.98 -8.03 -5.98
CA TYR A 125 -10.57 -7.16 -4.97
C TYR A 125 -12.08 -7.36 -4.92
N LEU A 126 -12.51 -8.32 -4.09
CA LEU A 126 -13.91 -8.77 -4.00
C LEU A 126 -14.90 -7.69 -3.57
N PHE A 127 -14.48 -6.74 -2.74
CA PHE A 127 -15.36 -5.71 -2.15
C PHE A 127 -15.10 -4.30 -2.70
N LEU A 128 -14.10 -4.16 -3.56
CA LEU A 128 -13.70 -2.87 -4.09
C LEU A 128 -14.82 -2.36 -5.00
N ASN A 129 -15.26 -1.14 -4.74
CA ASN A 129 -16.31 -0.45 -5.46
C ASN A 129 -15.89 0.95 -5.91
N GLU A 130 -14.73 1.43 -5.45
CA GLU A 130 -14.16 2.71 -5.84
C GLU A 130 -12.64 2.65 -5.96
N ILE A 131 -12.12 3.17 -7.07
CA ILE A 131 -10.68 3.40 -7.27
C ILE A 131 -10.47 4.85 -7.71
N ASN A 132 -9.63 5.57 -6.98
CA ASN A 132 -9.22 6.92 -7.33
C ASN A 132 -7.73 6.96 -7.72
N LEU A 133 -7.49 7.22 -8.99
CA LEU A 133 -6.19 7.30 -9.67
C LEU A 133 -5.94 8.71 -10.23
N PHE A 134 -6.65 9.75 -9.77
CA PHE A 134 -6.56 11.10 -10.35
C PHE A 134 -5.14 11.69 -10.34
N SER A 135 -4.34 11.30 -9.35
CA SER A 135 -2.94 11.70 -9.17
C SER A 135 -1.97 10.53 -9.36
N ALA A 136 -2.36 9.52 -10.14
CA ALA A 136 -1.51 8.37 -10.44
C ALA A 136 -0.94 8.43 -11.86
N HIS A 137 0.21 7.81 -12.07
CA HIS A 137 0.77 7.56 -13.39
C HIS A 137 -0.11 6.58 -14.21
N ASN A 138 -0.09 6.70 -15.54
CA ASN A 138 -0.96 5.89 -16.42
C ASN A 138 -0.71 4.38 -16.31
N ASP A 139 0.52 3.95 -16.03
CA ASP A 139 0.84 2.54 -15.76
C ASP A 139 -0.10 1.89 -14.71
N TYR A 140 -0.53 2.64 -13.68
CA TYR A 140 -1.47 2.10 -12.68
C TYR A 140 -2.88 1.96 -13.24
N VAL A 141 -3.31 2.90 -14.10
CA VAL A 141 -4.59 2.82 -14.81
C VAL A 141 -4.61 1.55 -15.65
N GLU A 142 -3.53 1.28 -16.39
CA GLU A 142 -3.36 0.04 -17.16
C GLU A 142 -3.45 -1.20 -16.26
N GLN A 143 -2.77 -1.23 -15.11
CA GLN A 143 -2.80 -2.38 -14.20
C GLN A 143 -4.21 -2.71 -13.67
N PHE A 144 -5.05 -1.69 -13.43
CA PHE A 144 -6.42 -1.89 -12.92
C PHE A 144 -7.45 -2.11 -14.02
N LEU A 145 -7.26 -1.54 -15.23
CA LEU A 145 -8.23 -1.63 -16.33
C LEU A 145 -7.96 -2.77 -17.31
N LEU A 146 -6.68 -3.07 -17.58
CA LEU A 146 -6.32 -4.16 -18.47
C LEU A 146 -6.44 -5.45 -17.66
N ASN A 147 -7.55 -6.16 -17.89
CA ASN A 147 -8.05 -7.35 -17.19
C ASN A 147 -7.14 -8.59 -17.25
N THR A 148 -5.83 -8.39 -17.35
CA THR A 148 -4.81 -9.43 -17.34
C THR A 148 -4.35 -9.77 -15.94
N LYS A 149 -4.42 -8.83 -14.98
CA LYS A 149 -3.81 -9.02 -13.66
C LYS A 149 -4.63 -8.56 -12.46
N THR A 150 -5.65 -7.72 -12.68
CA THR A 150 -6.58 -7.32 -11.61
C THR A 150 -8.00 -7.66 -12.03
N SER A 151 -8.67 -8.50 -11.24
CA SER A 151 -10.08 -8.81 -11.38
C SER A 151 -10.88 -7.88 -10.48
N LEU A 152 -11.69 -7.01 -11.10
CA LEU A 152 -12.64 -6.13 -10.44
C LEU A 152 -14.03 -6.77 -10.57
N VAL A 153 -14.47 -7.46 -9.52
CA VAL A 153 -15.68 -8.30 -9.56
C VAL A 153 -16.98 -7.47 -9.53
N ASN A 154 -16.91 -6.24 -9.04
CA ASN A 154 -18.07 -5.35 -8.89
C ASN A 154 -18.09 -4.22 -9.93
N ASN A 155 -19.20 -3.48 -9.97
CA ASN A 155 -19.25 -2.19 -10.66
C ASN A 155 -18.38 -1.18 -9.91
N VAL A 156 -17.10 -1.11 -10.29
CA VAL A 156 -16.13 -0.19 -9.69
C VAL A 156 -16.28 1.19 -10.30
N SER A 157 -16.47 2.19 -9.44
CA SER A 157 -16.36 3.60 -9.79
C SER A 157 -14.89 3.96 -9.95
N LEU A 158 -14.47 4.29 -11.16
CA LEU A 158 -13.10 4.67 -11.47
C LEU A 158 -13.00 6.19 -11.64
N TYR A 159 -12.13 6.82 -10.85
CA TYR A 159 -11.78 8.23 -10.97
C TYR A 159 -10.37 8.34 -11.50
N ILE A 160 -10.22 8.85 -12.73
CA ILE A 160 -8.93 9.01 -13.41
C ILE A 160 -8.81 10.42 -13.97
N ASN A 161 -7.59 10.87 -14.20
CA ASN A 161 -7.36 12.10 -14.93
C ASN A 161 -7.79 11.92 -16.39
N TYR A 162 -8.50 12.89 -16.98
CA TYR A 162 -8.92 12.82 -18.39
C TYR A 162 -7.75 12.58 -19.35
N LYS A 163 -6.57 13.16 -19.06
CA LYS A 163 -5.36 12.98 -19.88
C LYS A 163 -4.80 11.56 -19.86
N SER A 164 -5.23 10.72 -18.92
CA SER A 164 -4.83 9.32 -18.85
C SER A 164 -5.60 8.41 -19.80
N LEU A 165 -6.60 8.97 -20.51
CA LEU A 165 -7.43 8.26 -21.50
C LEU A 165 -7.07 8.59 -22.97
N GLU A 166 -6.14 9.52 -23.19
CA GLU A 166 -5.64 9.91 -24.53
C GLU A 166 -4.45 9.06 -24.95
#